data_AF-A0A8H9QZ38-F1
#
_entry.id   AF-A0A8H9QZ38-F1
#
_cell.length_a   1.000
_cell.length_b   1.000
_cell.length_c   1.000
_cell.angle_alpha   90.00
_cell.angle_beta   90.00
_cell.angle_gamma   90.00
#
_symmetry.space_group_name_H-M   'P 1'
#
loop_
_entity.id
_entity.type
_entity.pdbx_description
1 polymer ?
#
loop_
_entity_poly.entity_id
_entity_poly.type
_entity_poly.pdbx_seq_one_letter_code
_entity_poly.pdbx_strand_id
1 'polypeptide(L)'
;MNYWQISAEIGNTNLIDIFFDLGVAIVGPGDKGDYFDNKEEYDILGKEGIVIKRFAEEVKVGDVLILKQINSRDGSFTIVAAGKVTSPYRFETVFNKVGLDELPMQHCRRVKWYIPTDGLVIDKEGLSIGLQKLKDDSPLKIKAQEFMNELKEEN
;
A
#
# COMPACT_ATOMS: atom_id res chain seq x y z
N MET A 1 12.53 -4.21 -9.97
CA MET A 1 11.52 -4.52 -8.93
C MET A 1 11.81 -3.66 -7.72
N ASN A 2 10.88 -2.79 -7.36
CA ASN A 2 10.97 -1.93 -6.17
C ASN A 2 10.11 -2.51 -5.04
N TYR A 3 10.42 -2.09 -3.81
CA TYR A 3 9.63 -2.37 -2.62
C TYR A 3 9.05 -1.06 -2.11
N TRP A 4 7.77 -1.08 -1.79
CA TRP A 4 7.00 0.06 -1.30
C TRP A 4 6.34 -0.34 0.02
N GLN A 5 6.25 0.57 0.98
CA GLN A 5 5.33 0.40 2.10
C GLN A 5 3.95 0.96 1.75
N ILE A 6 2.89 0.34 2.25
CA ILE A 6 1.52 0.83 2.21
C ILE A 6 0.83 0.60 3.57
N SER A 7 0.04 1.56 4.04
CA SER A 7 -0.69 1.43 5.31
C SER A 7 -1.86 0.45 5.19
N ALA A 8 -2.04 -0.39 6.20
CA ALA A 8 -3.21 -1.24 6.40
C ALA A 8 -4.45 -0.46 6.86
N GLU A 9 -4.23 0.76 7.38
CA GLU A 9 -5.27 1.56 8.02
C GLU A 9 -5.17 3.02 7.57
N ILE A 10 -6.32 3.67 7.44
CA ILE A 10 -6.45 5.12 7.24
C ILE A 10 -7.57 5.61 8.16
N GLY A 11 -7.24 6.52 9.09
CA GLY A 11 -8.21 6.95 10.11
C GLY A 11 -8.67 5.75 10.94
N ASN A 12 -9.98 5.52 10.99
CA ASN A 12 -10.57 4.36 11.67
C ASN A 12 -10.87 3.19 10.71
N THR A 13 -10.51 3.33 9.43
CA THR A 13 -10.83 2.37 8.39
C THR A 13 -9.70 1.38 8.22
N ASN A 14 -10.00 0.09 8.44
CA ASN A 14 -9.12 -1.03 8.14
C ASN A 14 -9.30 -1.45 6.67
N LEU A 15 -8.19 -1.56 5.94
CA LEU A 15 -8.15 -1.90 4.51
C LEU A 15 -7.72 -3.35 4.24
N ILE A 16 -7.32 -4.10 5.28
CA ILE A 16 -6.77 -5.46 5.16
C ILE A 16 -7.76 -6.38 4.44
N ASP A 17 -9.00 -6.44 4.91
CA ASP A 17 -10.03 -7.31 4.34
C ASP A 17 -10.29 -6.96 2.87
N ILE A 18 -10.41 -5.67 2.55
CA ILE A 18 -10.58 -5.19 1.17
C ILE A 18 -9.40 -5.60 0.29
N PHE A 19 -8.17 -5.46 0.80
CA PHE A 19 -6.96 -5.77 0.04
C PHE A 19 -6.88 -7.27 -0.25
N PHE A 20 -7.18 -8.11 0.73
CA PHE A 20 -7.06 -9.56 0.63
C PHE A 20 -8.22 -10.18 -0.15
N ASP A 21 -9.46 -9.87 0.21
CA ASP A 21 -10.65 -10.47 -0.40
C ASP A 21 -10.79 -10.10 -1.87
N LEU A 22 -10.43 -8.86 -2.23
CA LEU A 22 -10.53 -8.38 -3.60
C LEU A 22 -9.21 -8.47 -4.37
N GLY A 23 -8.09 -8.82 -3.72
CA GLY A 23 -6.77 -8.87 -4.34
C GLY A 23 -6.35 -7.52 -4.94
N VAL A 24 -6.51 -6.44 -4.16
CA VAL A 24 -6.21 -5.06 -4.58
C VAL A 24 -5.33 -4.34 -3.58
N ALA A 25 -4.74 -3.24 -4.03
CA ALA A 25 -4.32 -2.13 -3.18
C ALA A 25 -5.03 -0.87 -3.66
N ILE A 26 -5.58 -0.10 -2.73
CA ILE A 26 -6.26 1.16 -3.00
C ILE A 26 -5.67 2.30 -2.18
N VAL A 27 -5.64 3.50 -2.75
CA VAL A 27 -5.21 4.74 -2.07
C VAL A 27 -6.17 5.89 -2.39
N GLY A 28 -6.18 6.90 -1.51
CA GLY A 28 -7.00 8.10 -1.64
C GLY A 28 -6.21 9.36 -1.27
N PRO A 29 -6.79 10.55 -1.49
CA PRO A 29 -8.18 10.76 -1.93
C PRO A 29 -8.40 10.54 -3.44
N GLY A 30 -9.60 10.14 -3.84
CA GLY A 30 -10.03 9.94 -5.23
C GLY A 30 -11.19 10.84 -5.68
N ASP A 31 -11.58 11.83 -4.87
CA ASP A 31 -12.69 12.76 -5.16
C ASP A 31 -12.41 13.70 -6.33
N LYS A 32 -11.13 13.86 -6.71
CA LYS A 32 -10.71 14.65 -7.89
C LYS A 32 -10.79 13.88 -9.20
N GLY A 33 -11.12 12.60 -9.18
CA GLY A 33 -11.20 11.77 -10.39
C GLY A 33 -9.89 11.04 -10.72
N ASP A 34 -9.78 10.54 -11.95
CA ASP A 34 -8.56 9.85 -12.39
C ASP A 34 -7.35 10.78 -12.29
N TYR A 35 -6.23 10.25 -11.79
CA TYR A 35 -5.01 11.03 -11.58
C TYR A 35 -4.48 11.62 -12.89
N PHE A 36 -4.48 10.86 -13.98
CA PHE A 36 -3.90 11.31 -15.25
C PHE A 36 -4.73 12.40 -15.90
N ASP A 37 -6.03 12.42 -15.64
CA ASP A 37 -6.95 13.46 -16.12
C ASP A 37 -6.96 14.71 -15.23
N ASN A 38 -6.50 14.60 -13.97
CA ASN A 38 -6.65 15.67 -12.95
C ASN A 38 -5.33 15.96 -12.20
N LYS A 39 -4.17 15.82 -12.86
CA LYS A 39 -2.86 15.97 -12.20
C LYS A 39 -2.69 17.28 -11.44
N GLU A 40 -3.15 18.38 -12.03
CA GLU A 40 -3.04 19.72 -11.43
C GLU A 40 -3.82 19.83 -10.11
N GLU A 41 -5.01 19.24 -10.04
CA GLU A 41 -5.81 19.17 -8.81
C GLU A 41 -5.08 18.39 -7.71
N TYR A 42 -4.42 17.29 -8.08
CA TYR A 42 -3.64 16.49 -7.15
C TYR A 42 -2.38 17.20 -6.67
N ASP A 43 -1.69 17.96 -7.52
CA ASP A 43 -0.47 18.69 -7.13
C ASP A 43 -0.76 19.75 -6.05
N ILE A 44 -1.98 20.31 -6.02
CA ILE A 44 -2.43 21.28 -5.00
C ILE A 44 -2.63 20.62 -3.62
N LEU A 45 -2.92 19.30 -3.57
CA LEU A 45 -3.17 18.56 -2.32
C LEU A 45 -1.90 18.27 -1.49
N GLY A 46 -0.72 18.71 -1.95
CA GLY A 46 0.53 18.56 -1.21
C GLY A 46 0.88 17.10 -0.91
N LYS A 47 0.92 16.72 0.38
CA LYS A 47 1.36 15.38 0.79
C LYS A 47 0.45 14.26 0.27
N GLU A 48 -0.85 14.48 0.25
CA GLU A 48 -1.83 13.50 -0.25
C GLU A 48 -1.69 13.34 -1.77
N GLY A 49 -1.56 14.45 -2.48
CA GLY A 49 -1.25 14.47 -3.92
C GLY A 49 0.01 13.69 -4.28
N ILE A 50 1.09 13.84 -3.49
CA ILE A 50 2.34 13.10 -3.69
C ILE A 50 2.12 11.58 -3.54
N VAL A 51 1.28 11.15 -2.60
CA VAL A 51 0.94 9.72 -2.44
C VAL A 51 0.22 9.20 -3.68
N ILE A 52 -0.78 9.94 -4.19
CA ILE A 52 -1.51 9.55 -5.39
C ILE A 52 -0.60 9.52 -6.61
N LYS A 53 0.21 10.56 -6.81
CA LYS A 53 1.20 10.63 -7.89
C LYS A 53 2.14 9.43 -7.88
N ARG A 54 2.72 9.09 -6.73
CA ARG A 54 3.59 7.91 -6.59
C ARG A 54 2.85 6.62 -6.94
N PHE A 55 1.63 6.46 -6.46
CA PHE A 55 0.84 5.27 -6.72
C PHE A 55 0.48 5.12 -8.20
N ALA A 56 0.11 6.21 -8.87
CA ALA A 56 -0.29 6.23 -10.27
C ALA A 56 0.92 6.12 -11.21
N GLU A 57 1.95 6.95 -11.02
CA GLU A 57 3.07 7.07 -11.94
C GLU A 57 4.22 6.12 -11.63
N GLU A 58 4.54 5.88 -10.36
CA GLU A 58 5.81 5.24 -9.99
C GLU A 58 5.69 3.76 -9.65
N VAL A 59 4.63 3.35 -8.95
CA VAL A 59 4.38 1.92 -8.66
C VAL A 59 4.15 1.18 -9.99
N LYS A 60 4.88 0.09 -10.25
CA LYS A 60 4.74 -0.69 -11.50
C LYS A 60 4.33 -2.13 -11.25
N VAL A 61 3.84 -2.78 -12.30
CA VAL A 61 3.65 -4.24 -12.30
C VAL A 61 4.96 -4.92 -11.96
N GLY A 62 4.90 -5.89 -11.06
CA GLY A 62 6.07 -6.61 -10.56
C GLY A 62 6.75 -5.98 -9.34
N ASP A 63 6.40 -4.75 -8.95
CA ASP A 63 6.82 -4.19 -7.66
C ASP A 63 6.11 -4.90 -6.50
N VAL A 64 6.67 -4.79 -5.30
CA VAL A 64 6.14 -5.36 -4.07
C VAL A 64 5.64 -4.26 -3.15
N LEU A 65 4.41 -4.40 -2.66
CA LEU A 65 3.82 -3.58 -1.60
C LEU A 65 3.91 -4.33 -0.27
N ILE A 66 4.42 -3.69 0.76
CA ILE A 66 4.52 -4.21 2.12
C ILE A 66 3.39 -3.55 2.91
N LEU A 67 2.42 -4.36 3.31
CA LEU A 67 1.25 -3.92 4.07
C LEU A 67 1.65 -3.82 5.55
N LYS A 68 1.72 -2.59 6.07
CA LYS A 68 2.10 -2.33 7.46
C LYS A 68 0.89 -1.99 8.32
N GLN A 69 0.87 -2.50 9.54
CA GLN A 69 -0.05 -2.07 10.58
C GLN A 69 0.74 -1.47 11.74
N ILE A 70 0.23 -0.37 12.30
CA ILE A 70 0.86 0.30 13.44
C ILE A 70 0.27 -0.26 14.72
N ASN A 71 1.11 -0.71 15.63
CA ASN A 71 0.67 -1.03 16.98
C ASN A 71 0.52 0.27 17.78
N SER A 72 -0.71 0.63 18.10
CA SER A 72 -1.03 1.88 18.81
C SER A 72 -0.50 1.95 20.25
N ARG A 73 -0.12 0.81 20.86
CA ARG A 73 0.35 0.77 22.25
C ARG A 73 1.81 1.17 22.41
N ASP A 74 2.67 0.72 21.51
CA ASP A 74 4.13 0.91 21.61
C ASP A 74 4.74 1.62 20.39
N GLY A 75 3.96 1.83 19.33
CA GLY A 75 4.40 2.44 18.08
C GLY A 75 5.25 1.52 17.20
N SER A 76 5.28 0.21 17.49
CA SER A 76 5.91 -0.79 16.61
C SER A 76 5.09 -0.99 15.33
N PHE A 77 5.74 -1.53 14.30
CA PHE A 77 5.07 -1.87 13.05
C PHE A 77 5.08 -3.39 12.86
N THR A 78 3.96 -3.92 12.36
CA THR A 78 3.87 -5.31 11.92
C THR A 78 3.68 -5.33 10.41
N ILE A 79 4.47 -6.14 9.71
CA ILE A 79 4.17 -6.49 8.31
C ILE A 79 3.07 -7.54 8.37
N VAL A 80 1.89 -7.16 7.88
CA VAL A 80 0.72 -8.03 7.79
C VAL A 80 0.76 -8.87 6.53
N ALA A 81 1.34 -8.32 5.44
CA ALA A 81 1.50 -9.04 4.19
C ALA A 81 2.56 -8.38 3.29
N ALA A 82 3.06 -9.14 2.33
CA ALA A 82 3.74 -8.62 1.16
C ALA A 82 2.91 -8.95 -0.10
N GLY A 83 2.81 -8.03 -1.04
CA GLY A 83 1.95 -8.16 -2.20
C GLY A 83 2.63 -7.78 -3.49
N LYS A 84 2.64 -8.69 -4.47
CA LYS A 84 3.18 -8.39 -5.81
C LYS A 84 2.12 -7.69 -6.65
N VAL A 85 2.44 -6.52 -7.20
CA VAL A 85 1.55 -5.78 -8.10
C VAL A 85 1.40 -6.54 -9.42
N THR A 86 0.16 -6.86 -9.79
CA THR A 86 -0.17 -7.67 -10.97
C THR A 86 -0.91 -6.91 -12.06
N SER A 87 -1.35 -5.67 -11.81
CA SER A 87 -1.94 -4.82 -12.86
C SER A 87 -1.35 -3.41 -12.93
N PRO A 88 -1.50 -2.74 -14.08
CA PRO A 88 -1.37 -1.29 -14.17
C PRO A 88 -2.35 -0.58 -13.22
N TYR A 89 -2.13 0.73 -13.07
CA TYR A 89 -3.03 1.65 -12.38
C TYR A 89 -4.41 1.64 -13.04
N ARG A 90 -5.46 1.72 -12.23
CA ARG A 90 -6.83 1.96 -12.66
C ARG A 90 -7.51 2.90 -11.68
N PHE A 91 -8.45 3.70 -12.18
CA PHE A 91 -9.39 4.45 -11.35
C PHE A 91 -10.72 3.69 -11.32
N GLU A 92 -11.11 3.21 -10.14
CA GLU A 92 -12.25 2.29 -9.96
C GLU A 92 -13.31 2.95 -9.09
N THR A 93 -14.42 3.36 -9.70
CA THR A 93 -15.50 4.13 -9.03
C THR A 93 -16.20 3.36 -7.92
N VAL A 94 -16.08 2.03 -7.89
CA VAL A 94 -16.63 1.18 -6.83
C VAL A 94 -16.02 1.48 -5.45
N PHE A 95 -14.82 2.07 -5.40
CA PHE A 95 -14.16 2.46 -4.14
C PHE A 95 -14.38 3.94 -3.78
N ASN A 96 -15.48 4.56 -4.20
CA ASN A 96 -15.77 5.96 -3.88
C ASN A 96 -16.20 6.21 -2.42
N LYS A 97 -16.60 5.16 -1.68
CA LYS A 97 -17.00 5.20 -0.28
C LYS A 97 -16.48 3.97 0.45
N VAL A 98 -15.27 4.07 0.98
CA VAL A 98 -14.59 2.96 1.67
C VAL A 98 -14.58 3.18 3.17
N GLY A 99 -15.00 2.16 3.92
CA GLY A 99 -15.03 2.17 5.38
C GLY A 99 -16.15 3.03 5.97
N LEU A 100 -16.13 3.18 7.29
CA LEU A 100 -17.11 3.98 8.04
C LEU A 100 -16.96 5.48 7.77
N ASP A 101 -15.76 5.92 7.40
CA ASP A 101 -15.45 7.31 7.11
C ASP A 101 -15.81 7.70 5.64
N GLU A 102 -16.45 6.78 4.88
CA GLU A 102 -16.82 6.93 3.46
C GLU A 102 -15.68 7.48 2.58
N LEU A 103 -14.45 6.99 2.78
CA LEU A 103 -13.25 7.54 2.15
C LEU A 103 -13.26 7.31 0.61
N PRO A 104 -12.95 8.34 -0.19
CA PRO A 104 -12.81 8.19 -1.64
C PRO A 104 -11.44 7.56 -1.97
N MET A 105 -11.42 6.25 -2.25
CA MET A 105 -10.22 5.42 -2.41
C MET A 105 -10.14 4.78 -3.81
N GLN A 106 -10.52 5.50 -4.86
CA GLN A 106 -10.69 4.97 -6.22
C GLN A 106 -9.38 4.60 -6.94
N HIS A 107 -8.21 5.03 -6.45
CA HIS A 107 -6.94 4.71 -7.10
C HIS A 107 -6.51 3.28 -6.77
N CYS A 108 -6.56 2.39 -7.77
CA CYS A 108 -6.51 0.95 -7.55
C CYS A 108 -5.42 0.25 -8.40
N ARG A 109 -4.87 -0.83 -7.84
CA ARG A 109 -4.07 -1.84 -8.56
C ARG A 109 -4.45 -3.24 -8.07
N ARG A 110 -4.41 -4.24 -8.96
CA ARG A 110 -4.46 -5.65 -8.55
C ARG A 110 -3.13 -6.05 -7.90
N VAL A 111 -3.23 -6.80 -6.81
CA VAL A 111 -2.09 -7.25 -6.02
C VAL A 111 -2.33 -8.70 -5.62
N LYS A 112 -1.33 -9.56 -5.81
CA LYS A 112 -1.31 -10.89 -5.22
C LYS A 112 -0.64 -10.81 -3.86
N TRP A 113 -1.45 -10.87 -2.80
CA TRP A 113 -1.00 -10.79 -1.41
C TRP A 113 -0.52 -12.14 -0.89
N TYR A 114 0.49 -12.09 -0.03
CA TYR A 114 1.09 -13.22 0.68
C TYR A 114 1.17 -12.84 2.16
N ILE A 115 0.59 -13.69 3.00
CA ILE A 115 0.43 -13.45 4.43
C ILE A 115 1.45 -14.31 5.17
N PRO A 116 2.35 -13.74 5.99
CA PRO A 116 3.29 -14.51 6.80
C PRO A 116 2.55 -15.25 7.91
N THR A 117 2.97 -16.47 8.21
CA THR A 117 2.31 -17.38 9.15
C THR A 117 2.28 -16.86 10.59
N ASP A 118 3.35 -16.18 11.02
CA ASP A 118 3.51 -15.71 12.40
C ASP A 118 3.47 -14.18 12.57
N GLY A 119 3.19 -13.44 11.49
CA GLY A 119 3.38 -11.98 11.45
C GLY A 119 4.85 -11.58 11.54
N LEU A 120 5.29 -10.58 10.78
CA LEU A 120 6.69 -10.11 10.87
C LEU A 120 6.71 -8.77 11.61
N VAL A 121 7.03 -8.83 12.91
CA VAL A 121 7.18 -7.64 13.76
C VAL A 121 8.53 -6.99 13.47
N ILE A 122 8.53 -5.67 13.30
CA ILE A 122 9.74 -4.86 13.11
C ILE A 122 9.77 -3.74 14.15
N ASP A 123 10.88 -3.66 14.87
CA ASP A 123 11.14 -2.60 15.84
C ASP A 123 11.23 -1.25 15.13
N LYS A 124 10.41 -0.29 15.60
CA LYS A 124 10.42 1.19 15.39
C LYS A 124 11.17 1.78 14.18
N GLU A 125 11.19 1.11 13.05
CA GLU A 125 11.72 1.62 11.80
C GLU A 125 10.65 1.53 10.72
N GLY A 126 10.12 2.70 10.37
CA GLY A 126 9.08 2.85 9.37
C GLY A 126 8.83 4.33 9.12
N LEU A 127 8.69 4.70 7.86
CA LEU A 127 8.45 6.09 7.51
C LEU A 127 6.97 6.41 7.74
N SER A 128 6.66 7.61 8.24
CA SER A 128 5.29 8.03 8.60
C SER A 128 4.33 8.18 7.41
N ILE A 129 4.81 8.02 6.18
CA ILE A 129 4.03 8.27 4.96
C ILE A 129 3.25 7.00 4.56
N GLY A 130 1.99 7.21 4.15
CA GLY A 130 1.06 6.14 3.76
C GLY A 130 1.56 5.25 2.62
N LEU A 131 2.19 5.83 1.58
CA LEU A 131 2.86 5.11 0.49
C LEU A 131 4.26 5.66 0.24
N GLN A 132 5.28 4.80 0.31
CA GLN A 132 6.65 5.23 0.08
C GLN A 132 7.54 4.11 -0.45
N LYS A 133 8.39 4.46 -1.43
CA LYS A 133 9.44 3.58 -1.92
C LYS A 133 10.50 3.39 -0.85
N LEU A 134 10.83 2.14 -0.55
CA LEU A 134 11.84 1.79 0.44
C LEU A 134 13.24 1.79 -0.19
N LYS A 135 14.20 2.30 0.59
CA LYS A 135 15.63 2.22 0.28
C LYS A 135 16.14 0.79 0.42
N ASP A 136 17.29 0.51 -0.17
CA ASP A 136 17.91 -0.82 -0.16
C ASP A 136 18.31 -1.30 1.24
N ASP A 137 18.70 -0.37 2.11
CA ASP A 137 19.12 -0.60 3.50
C ASP A 137 17.95 -0.62 4.50
N SER A 138 16.70 -0.49 4.03
CA SER A 138 15.53 -0.48 4.92
C SER A 138 15.29 -1.86 5.53
N PRO A 139 15.20 -2.00 6.87
CA PRO A 139 14.89 -3.28 7.51
C PRO A 139 13.55 -3.88 7.05
N LEU A 140 12.55 -3.03 6.80
CA LEU A 140 11.27 -3.42 6.19
C LEU A 140 11.47 -4.14 4.85
N LYS A 141 12.32 -3.57 4.00
CA LYS A 141 12.61 -4.15 2.68
C LYS A 141 13.37 -5.47 2.83
N ILE A 142 14.40 -5.51 3.67
CA ILE A 142 15.22 -6.71 3.89
C ILE A 142 14.32 -7.86 4.38
N LYS A 143 13.50 -7.61 5.42
CA LYS A 143 12.59 -8.61 5.98
C LYS A 143 11.56 -9.10 4.96
N ALA A 144 10.97 -8.20 4.17
CA ALA A 144 10.04 -8.58 3.13
C ALA A 144 10.72 -9.35 1.98
N GLN A 145 11.98 -9.05 1.67
CA GLN A 145 12.75 -9.78 0.66
C GLN A 145 13.03 -11.22 1.09
N GLU A 146 13.43 -11.42 2.35
CA GLU A 146 13.59 -12.76 2.95
C GLU A 146 12.29 -13.57 2.80
N PHE A 147 11.17 -13.02 3.29
CA PHE A 147 9.86 -13.64 3.18
C PHE A 147 9.45 -13.95 1.73
N MET A 148 9.64 -13.01 0.81
CA MET A 148 9.30 -13.20 -0.60
C MET A 148 10.22 -14.20 -1.33
N ASN A 149 11.40 -14.51 -0.78
CA ASN A 149 12.30 -15.53 -1.32
C ASN A 149 11.94 -16.92 -0.79
N GLU A 150 11.61 -17.05 0.49
CA GLU A 150 11.09 -18.31 1.08
C GLU A 150 9.88 -18.83 0.29
N LEU A 151 8.93 -17.94 -0.04
CA LEU A 151 7.76 -18.28 -0.87
C LEU A 151 8.12 -18.78 -2.28
N LYS A 152 9.29 -18.46 -2.84
CA LYS A 152 9.71 -18.97 -4.14
C LYS A 152 10.38 -20.34 -4.04
N GLU A 153 10.97 -20.67 -2.90
CA GLU A 153 11.60 -21.96 -2.67
C GLU A 153 10.57 -23.06 -2.39
N GLU A 154 9.37 -22.67 -1.91
CA GLU A 154 8.25 -23.57 -1.65
C GLU A 154 7.35 -23.87 -2.87
N ASN A 155 7.55 -23.19 -4.01
CA ASN A 155 6.74 -23.33 -5.24
C ASN A 155 7.55 -23.82 -6.44
#